data_AF-A0AA43C893-F1
#
_entry.id   AF-A0AA43C893-F1
#
_cell.length_a   1.000
_cell.length_b   1.000
_cell.length_c   1.000
_cell.angle_alpha   90.00
_cell.angle_beta   90.00
_cell.angle_gamma   90.00
#
_symmetry.space_group_name_H-M   'P 1'
#
loop_
_entity.id
_entity.type
_entity.pdbx_description
1 polymer ?
#
loop_
_entity_poly.entity_id
_entity_poly.type
_entity_poly.pdbx_seq_one_letter_code
_entity_poly.pdbx_strand_id
1 'polypeptide(L)'
;MMTEAKSGKKIVALLLGFVALAVFVAWLGFKGIQGPGGPEGTELTGAPRVLAEGVIYEAKSGDPAVVTAQNIRSGKLVWRSELGAITTQPVLVVEEDVIEVQIAGTPWMTLERASGKPVER
;
A
#
# COMPACT_ATOMS: atom_id res chain seq x y z
N MET A 1 45.29 45.78 25.84
CA MET A 1 44.23 44.81 26.17
C MET A 1 43.65 44.29 24.87
N MET A 2 43.90 43.02 24.53
CA MET A 2 43.34 42.37 23.34
C MET A 2 42.82 41.01 23.77
N THR A 3 41.50 40.91 23.99
CA THR A 3 40.82 39.64 24.24
C THR A 3 40.28 39.08 22.92
N GLU A 4 40.92 37.99 22.51
CA GLU A 4 40.25 36.75 22.09
C GLU A 4 39.20 36.80 20.96
N ALA A 5 39.68 36.88 19.72
CA ALA A 5 38.89 36.61 18.51
C ALA A 5 39.02 35.14 18.03
N LYS A 6 38.94 34.14 18.93
CA LYS A 6 39.21 32.72 18.60
C LYS A 6 37.98 31.79 18.69
N SER A 7 36.87 32.25 19.27
CA SER A 7 35.73 31.38 19.63
C SER A 7 34.66 31.24 18.53
N GLY A 8 34.32 32.31 17.80
CA GLY A 8 33.21 32.30 16.84
C GLY A 8 33.39 31.35 15.64
N LYS A 9 34.63 31.19 15.16
CA LYS A 9 34.92 30.35 13.98
C LYS A 9 34.68 28.86 14.23
N LYS A 10 34.87 28.41 15.48
CA LYS A 10 34.61 27.02 15.90
C LYS A 10 33.11 26.74 16.01
N ILE A 11 32.34 27.70 16.51
CA ILE A 11 30.87 27.58 16.63
C ILE A 11 30.24 27.53 15.23
N VAL A 12 30.69 28.37 14.30
CA VAL A 12 30.21 28.36 12.91
C VAL A 12 30.56 27.05 12.21
N ALA A 13 31.77 26.52 12.39
CA ALA A 13 32.16 25.24 11.82
C ALA A 13 31.32 24.08 12.39
N LEU A 14 31.00 24.11 13.69
CA LEU A 14 30.16 23.11 14.34
C LEU A 14 28.71 23.15 13.80
N LEU A 15 28.13 24.35 13.68
CA LEU A 15 26.79 24.54 13.12
C LEU A 15 26.72 24.10 11.65
N LEU A 16 27.72 24.44 10.83
CA LEU A 16 27.79 23.99 9.44
C LEU A 16 27.91 22.46 9.34
N GLY A 17 28.65 21.82 10.25
CA GLY A 17 28.73 20.36 10.34
C GLY A 17 27.39 19.70 10.63
N PHE A 18 26.61 20.26 11.57
CA PHE A 18 25.27 19.77 11.88
C PHE A 18 24.28 19.95 10.73
N VAL A 19 24.32 21.10 10.04
CA VAL A 19 23.47 21.34 8.86
C VAL A 19 23.82 20.37 7.73
N ALA A 20 25.12 20.17 7.45
CA ALA A 20 25.56 19.21 6.45
C ALA A 20 25.14 17.77 6.80
N LEU A 21 25.22 17.38 8.08
CA LEU A 21 24.78 16.08 8.55
C LEU A 21 23.26 15.90 8.40
N ALA A 22 22.46 16.92 8.73
CA ALA A 22 21.01 16.87 8.58
C ALA A 22 20.58 16.73 7.10
N VAL A 23 21.24 17.47 6.20
CA VAL A 23 21.03 17.35 4.75
C VAL A 23 21.43 15.96 4.24
N PHE A 24 22.56 15.42 4.73
CA PHE A 24 23.03 14.09 4.36
C PHE A 24 22.08 12.97 4.82
N VAL A 25 21.56 13.06 6.05
CA VAL A 25 20.55 12.12 6.59
C VAL A 25 19.23 12.22 5.81
N ALA A 26 18.78 13.44 5.48
CA ALA A 26 17.59 13.62 4.64
C ALA A 26 17.78 13.05 3.22
N TRP A 27 18.97 13.20 2.63
CA TRP A 27 19.30 12.64 1.32
C TRP A 27 19.36 11.09 1.33
N LEU A 28 19.91 10.50 2.40
CA LEU A 28 19.88 9.04 2.59
C LEU A 28 18.45 8.51 2.81
N GLY A 29 17.63 9.22 3.58
CA GLY A 29 16.22 8.86 3.81
C GLY A 29 15.37 8.87 2.53
N PHE A 30 15.70 9.75 1.58
CA PHE A 30 14.98 9.84 0.29
C PHE A 30 15.32 8.68 -0.67
N LYS A 31 16.53 8.12 -0.61
CA LYS A 31 16.90 6.95 -1.42
C LYS A 31 16.31 5.61 -0.93
N GLY A 32 15.79 5.58 0.30
CA GLY A 32 15.14 4.41 0.90
C GLY A 32 13.65 4.27 0.56
N ILE A 33 13.02 5.26 -0.10
CA ILE A 33 11.65 5.17 -0.60
C ILE A 33 11.68 4.87 -2.10
N GLN A 34 12.35 3.78 -2.47
CA GLN A 34 11.98 3.02 -3.65
C GLN A 34 11.18 1.82 -3.15
N GLY A 35 9.94 2.09 -2.72
CA GLY A 35 8.93 1.05 -2.69
C GLY A 35 8.71 0.55 -4.11
N PRO A 36 8.34 -0.72 -4.30
CA PRO A 36 7.99 -1.22 -5.63
C PRO A 36 6.87 -0.33 -6.19
N GLY A 37 7.11 0.23 -7.37
CA GLY A 37 6.14 0.86 -8.26
C GLY A 37 5.02 1.66 -7.59
N GLY A 38 5.15 2.99 -7.60
CA GLY A 38 3.94 3.80 -7.77
C GLY A 38 3.17 3.26 -8.99
N PRO A 39 1.82 3.29 -9.01
CA PRO A 39 1.02 2.53 -9.97
C PRO A 39 1.48 2.82 -11.40
N GLU A 40 2.31 1.93 -11.93
CA GLU A 40 2.73 1.90 -13.31
C GLU A 40 1.50 1.51 -14.11
N GLY A 41 1.18 2.33 -15.10
CA GLY A 41 0.18 2.00 -16.09
C GLY A 41 -1.24 2.16 -15.58
N THR A 42 -1.86 3.26 -16.00
CA THR A 42 -3.27 3.31 -16.36
C THR A 42 -3.53 2.32 -17.51
N GLU A 43 -3.35 1.02 -17.26
CA GLU A 43 -4.10 0.00 -17.97
C GLU A 43 -5.47 0.01 -17.31
N LEU A 44 -6.47 0.54 -18.00
CA LEU A 44 -7.89 0.36 -17.65
C LEU A 44 -8.30 -1.09 -17.95
N THR A 45 -7.52 -2.07 -17.50
CA THR A 45 -7.90 -3.48 -17.45
C THR A 45 -8.81 -3.63 -16.23
N GLY A 46 -10.09 -3.32 -16.45
CA GLY A 46 -11.17 -3.07 -15.49
C GLY A 46 -11.48 -4.18 -14.48
N ALA A 47 -10.52 -4.52 -13.63
CA ALA A 47 -10.77 -5.24 -12.40
C ALA A 47 -11.54 -4.31 -11.44
N PRO A 48 -12.74 -4.67 -10.96
CA PRO A 48 -13.49 -3.87 -10.02
C PRO A 48 -12.69 -3.76 -8.72
N ARG A 49 -12.52 -2.51 -8.28
CA ARG A 49 -11.82 -2.14 -7.05
C ARG A 49 -12.79 -1.43 -6.13
N VAL A 50 -12.82 -1.82 -4.87
CA VAL A 50 -13.65 -1.20 -3.83
C VAL A 50 -12.74 -0.68 -2.73
N LEU A 51 -12.88 0.59 -2.36
CA LEU A 51 -12.16 1.21 -1.25
C LEU A 51 -13.07 1.26 -0.03
N ALA A 52 -12.64 0.65 1.08
CA ALA A 52 -13.33 0.77 2.36
C ALA A 52 -12.32 0.84 3.51
N GLU A 53 -12.46 1.83 4.39
CA GLU A 53 -11.62 2.02 5.60
C GLU A 53 -10.10 2.01 5.34
N GLY A 54 -9.67 2.57 4.21
CA GLY A 54 -8.25 2.64 3.84
C GLY A 54 -7.68 1.29 3.36
N VAL A 55 -8.54 0.33 3.01
CA VAL A 55 -8.18 -0.91 2.35
C VAL A 55 -8.84 -0.94 0.97
N ILE A 56 -8.04 -1.21 -0.06
CA ILE A 56 -8.51 -1.48 -1.42
C ILE A 56 -8.71 -2.98 -1.56
N TYR A 57 -9.90 -3.37 -1.95
CA TYR A 57 -10.26 -4.73 -2.33
C TYR A 57 -10.32 -4.81 -3.85
N GLU A 58 -9.65 -5.79 -4.44
CA GLU A 58 -9.61 -6.01 -5.89
C GLU A 58 -9.88 -7.49 -6.18
N ALA A 59 -10.72 -7.76 -7.17
CA ALA A 59 -10.93 -9.10 -7.70
C ALA A 59 -10.41 -9.19 -9.12
N LYS A 60 -9.76 -10.30 -9.47
CA LYS A 60 -9.30 -10.60 -10.83
C LYS A 60 -9.75 -11.99 -11.22
N SER A 61 -10.36 -12.12 -12.38
CA SER A 61 -10.59 -13.42 -13.04
C SER A 61 -9.27 -14.04 -13.49
N GLY A 62 -9.25 -15.36 -13.66
CA GLY A 62 -8.08 -16.11 -14.10
C GLY A 62 -8.14 -17.57 -13.65
N ASP A 63 -7.01 -18.24 -13.81
CA ASP A 63 -6.75 -19.57 -13.27
C ASP A 63 -5.40 -19.55 -12.53
N PRO A 64 -5.39 -19.20 -11.22
CA PRO A 64 -6.55 -18.92 -10.38
C PRO A 64 -7.03 -17.46 -10.47
N ALA A 65 -8.33 -17.28 -10.33
CA ALA A 65 -8.94 -16.01 -9.97
C ALA A 65 -8.63 -15.68 -8.51
N VAL A 66 -8.53 -14.40 -8.20
CA VAL A 66 -8.04 -13.93 -6.89
C VAL A 66 -8.80 -12.73 -6.38
N VAL A 67 -8.93 -12.65 -5.07
CA VAL A 67 -9.33 -11.44 -4.35
C VAL A 67 -8.19 -11.00 -3.45
N THR A 68 -7.86 -9.72 -3.47
CA THR A 68 -6.77 -9.15 -2.67
C THR A 68 -7.26 -7.96 -1.88
N ALA A 69 -6.78 -7.83 -0.64
CA ALA A 69 -6.93 -6.64 0.18
C ALA A 69 -5.57 -5.95 0.34
N GLN A 70 -5.50 -4.66 0.07
CA GLN A 70 -4.27 -3.86 0.14
C GLN A 70 -4.50 -2.60 0.97
N ASN A 71 -3.63 -2.35 1.94
CA ASN A 71 -3.67 -1.12 2.72
C ASN A 71 -3.22 0.06 1.84
N ILE A 72 -4.08 1.07 1.67
CA ILE A 72 -3.82 2.19 0.74
C ILE A 72 -2.66 3.09 1.18
N ARG A 73 -2.42 3.20 2.50
CA ARG A 73 -1.38 4.07 3.04
C ARG A 73 0.01 3.48 2.84
N SER A 74 0.14 2.18 3.11
CA SER A 74 1.43 1.49 3.08
C SER A 74 1.69 0.75 1.76
N GLY A 75 0.66 0.54 0.94
CA GLY A 75 0.72 -0.31 -0.25
C GLY A 75 0.89 -1.80 0.08
N LYS A 76 0.85 -2.20 1.35
CA LYS A 76 1.06 -3.60 1.74
C LYS A 76 -0.19 -4.44 1.49
N LEU A 77 0.01 -5.62 0.96
CA LEU A 77 -1.01 -6.67 0.91
C LEU A 77 -1.37 -7.06 2.35
N VAL A 78 -2.66 -6.96 2.68
CA VAL A 78 -3.24 -7.41 3.96
C VAL A 78 -3.49 -8.91 3.88
N TRP A 79 -4.21 -9.34 2.84
CA TRP A 79 -4.47 -10.75 2.54
C TRP A 79 -4.75 -10.96 1.04
N ARG A 80 -4.64 -12.22 0.62
CA ARG A 80 -4.99 -12.70 -0.72
C ARG A 80 -5.77 -14.02 -0.57
N SER A 81 -6.84 -14.14 -1.32
CA SER A 81 -7.69 -15.33 -1.38
C SER A 81 -7.76 -15.83 -2.82
N GLU A 82 -7.57 -17.13 -3.01
CA GLU A 82 -7.67 -17.77 -4.33
C GLU A 82 -9.06 -18.39 -4.49
N LEU A 83 -9.64 -18.16 -5.67
CA LEU A 83 -11.01 -18.52 -6.00
C LEU A 83 -11.09 -19.72 -6.96
N GLY A 84 -9.95 -20.30 -7.33
CA GLY A 84 -9.87 -21.29 -8.40
C GLY A 84 -10.11 -20.66 -9.78
N ALA A 85 -10.38 -21.50 -10.79
CA ALA A 85 -10.53 -21.04 -12.17
C ALA A 85 -11.87 -20.31 -12.37
N ILE A 86 -11.83 -19.00 -12.62
CA ILE A 86 -12.99 -18.18 -12.98
C ILE A 86 -12.64 -17.36 -14.22
N THR A 87 -13.39 -17.56 -15.30
CA THR A 87 -13.19 -16.84 -16.57
C THR A 87 -13.88 -15.49 -16.61
N THR A 88 -14.93 -15.30 -15.82
CA THR A 88 -15.70 -14.06 -15.75
C THR A 88 -15.15 -13.16 -14.65
N GLN A 89 -14.98 -11.87 -14.93
CA GLN A 89 -14.51 -10.89 -13.95
C GLN A 89 -15.45 -10.87 -12.72
N PRO A 90 -14.97 -11.24 -11.52
CA PRO A 90 -15.79 -11.17 -10.32
C PRO A 90 -16.06 -9.72 -9.93
N VAL A 91 -17.21 -9.48 -9.31
CA VAL A 91 -17.61 -8.21 -8.69
C VAL A 91 -17.58 -8.38 -7.17
N LEU A 92 -17.17 -7.33 -6.45
CA LEU A 92 -17.09 -7.33 -5.00
C LEU A 92 -18.16 -6.41 -4.42
N VAL A 93 -18.89 -6.91 -3.41
CA VAL A 93 -19.72 -6.10 -2.52
C VAL A 93 -19.09 -6.17 -1.14
N VAL A 94 -18.62 -5.02 -0.63
CA VAL A 94 -17.97 -4.94 0.68
C VAL A 94 -18.99 -4.49 1.70
N GLU A 95 -19.21 -5.33 2.71
CA GLU A 95 -20.02 -5.04 3.89
C GLU A 95 -19.12 -4.85 5.12
N GLU A 96 -19.73 -4.64 6.29
CA GLU A 96 -18.99 -4.33 7.52
C GLU A 96 -17.95 -5.41 7.86
N ASP A 97 -18.39 -6.67 7.96
CA ASP A 97 -17.54 -7.80 8.37
C ASP A 97 -17.17 -8.76 7.23
N VAL A 98 -17.83 -8.64 6.08
CA VAL A 98 -17.73 -9.60 4.99
C VAL A 98 -17.58 -8.94 3.62
N ILE A 99 -17.10 -9.71 2.66
CA ILE A 99 -17.04 -9.36 1.26
C ILE A 99 -17.78 -10.43 0.47
N GLU A 100 -18.85 -10.05 -0.20
CA GLU A 100 -19.54 -10.93 -1.13
C GLU A 100 -18.85 -10.87 -2.50
N VAL A 101 -18.47 -12.04 -3.00
CA VAL A 101 -17.93 -12.20 -4.33
C VAL A 101 -19.07 -12.67 -5.24
N GLN A 102 -19.34 -11.89 -6.28
CA GLN A 102 -20.33 -12.20 -7.30
C GLN A 102 -19.67 -12.55 -8.63
N ILE A 103 -20.15 -13.59 -9.29
CA ILE A 103 -19.73 -13.97 -10.63
C ILE A 103 -20.95 -13.89 -11.53
N ALA A 104 -20.86 -13.12 -12.62
CA ALA A 104 -21.98 -12.90 -13.55
C ALA A 104 -23.27 -12.43 -12.84
N GLY A 105 -23.15 -11.59 -11.81
CA GLY A 105 -24.27 -11.05 -11.04
C GLY A 105 -24.91 -12.03 -10.05
N THR A 106 -24.34 -13.23 -9.87
CA THR A 106 -24.80 -14.22 -8.90
C THR A 106 -23.84 -14.30 -7.72
N PRO A 107 -24.34 -14.27 -6.46
CA PRO A 107 -23.51 -14.52 -5.28
C PRO A 107 -22.83 -15.88 -5.39
N TRP A 108 -21.51 -15.90 -5.24
CA TRP A 108 -20.71 -17.12 -5.39
C TRP A 108 -20.07 -17.56 -4.07
N MET A 109 -19.45 -16.64 -3.34
CA MET A 109 -18.96 -16.91 -1.99
C MET A 109 -18.89 -15.64 -1.14
N THR A 110 -18.74 -15.84 0.15
CA THR A 110 -18.52 -14.77 1.12
C THR A 110 -17.16 -14.95 1.77
N LEU A 111 -16.37 -13.88 1.84
CA LEU A 111 -15.09 -13.85 2.52
C LEU A 111 -15.19 -13.00 3.79
N GLU A 112 -14.52 -13.41 4.85
CA GLU A 112 -14.31 -12.56 6.02
C GLU A 112 -13.43 -11.37 5.62
N ARG A 113 -13.88 -10.15 5.90
CA ARG A 113 -13.20 -8.92 5.46
C ARG A 113 -11.80 -8.76 6.08
N ALA A 114 -11.64 -9.22 7.32
CA ALA A 114 -10.39 -9.12 8.07
C ALA A 114 -9.31 -10.08 7.57
N SER A 115 -9.69 -11.28 7.10
CA SER A 115 -8.73 -12.37 6.82
C SER A 115 -8.73 -12.87 5.38
N GLY A 116 -9.79 -12.59 4.60
CA GLY A 116 -9.99 -13.14 3.26
C GLY A 116 -10.37 -14.63 3.24
N LYS A 117 -10.65 -15.24 4.40
CA LYS A 117 -11.08 -16.63 4.49
C LYS A 117 -12.55 -16.78 4.09
N PRO A 118 -12.94 -17.88 3.43
CA PRO A 118 -14.34 -18.19 3.20
C PRO A 118 -15.13 -18.28 4.52
N VAL A 119 -16.33 -17.70 4.53
CA VAL A 119 -17.28 -17.86 5.63
C VAL A 119 -18.17 -19.06 5.32
N GLU A 120 -18.13 -20.09 6.16
CA GLU A 120 -19.09 -21.19 6.11
C GLU A 120 -20.45 -20.68 6.62
N ARG A 121 -21.52 -20.88 5.85
CA ARG A 121 -22.91 -20.60 6.25
C ARG A 121 -23.64 -21.90 6.54
#